data_AF-A0A352LM04-F1
#
_entry.id   AF-A0A352LM04-F1
#
_cell.length_a   1.000
_cell.length_b   1.000
_cell.length_c   1.000
_cell.angle_alpha   90.00
_cell.angle_beta   90.00
_cell.angle_gamma   90.00
#
_symmetry.space_group_name_H-M   'P 1'
#
loop_
_entity.id
_entity.type
_entity.pdbx_description
1 polymer ?
#
loop_
_entity_poly.entity_id
_entity_poly.type
_entity_poly.pdbx_seq_one_letter_code
_entity_poly.pdbx_strand_id
1 'polypeptide(L)'
;MKKILCTALIAPVLAFSSQALAHRVNVFAWIDGASVQTESKFSGGAKAKGARMSATDRTTGALIASGATDGQGAWSFPLTDEVRKAAHDILIVIDAGEGHRNEWTVPAADFASVAPAASQPAAGPDPAAQSEPRAQPTAAAALTEAELEAVVNRALDKKLAPVMRALAQNADQGPKLSDIVGGIGWLVGLFGVAAYFRRKRGE
;
A
#
# COMPACT_ATOMS: atom_id res chain seq x y z
N MET A 1 9.40 11.08 -54.12
CA MET A 1 8.95 9.70 -53.86
C MET A 1 9.66 9.06 -52.66
N LYS A 2 11.00 9.04 -52.57
CA LYS A 2 11.75 8.48 -51.42
C LYS A 2 11.42 9.10 -50.04
N LYS A 3 11.12 10.40 -49.96
CA LYS A 3 10.74 11.07 -48.70
C LYS A 3 9.36 10.66 -48.16
N ILE A 4 8.41 10.32 -49.05
CA ILE A 4 7.04 9.90 -48.67
C ILE A 4 7.05 8.43 -48.22
N LEU A 5 7.94 7.62 -48.81
CA LEU A 5 8.12 6.21 -48.46
C LEU A 5 8.73 6.03 -47.05
N CYS A 6 9.65 6.92 -46.64
CA CYS A 6 10.20 6.91 -45.28
C CYS A 6 9.17 7.35 -44.23
N THR A 7 8.33 8.35 -44.51
CA THR A 7 7.29 8.80 -43.56
C THR A 7 6.17 7.76 -43.40
N ALA A 8 5.83 7.04 -44.47
CA ALA A 8 4.82 5.97 -44.45
C ALA A 8 5.28 4.72 -43.66
N LEU A 9 6.59 4.48 -43.54
CA LEU A 9 7.15 3.35 -42.79
C LEU A 9 7.38 3.68 -41.30
N ILE A 10 7.58 4.95 -40.95
CA ILE A 10 7.82 5.40 -39.56
C ILE A 10 6.51 5.52 -38.76
N ALA A 11 5.40 5.93 -39.40
CA ALA A 11 4.11 6.13 -38.73
C ALA A 11 3.52 4.86 -38.05
N PRO A 12 3.58 3.65 -38.65
CA PRO A 12 3.09 2.45 -37.96
C PRO A 12 3.99 2.04 -36.78
N VAL A 13 5.31 2.28 -36.83
CA VAL A 13 6.25 1.89 -35.75
C VAL A 13 6.00 2.68 -34.46
N LEU A 14 5.58 3.96 -34.57
CA LEU A 14 5.18 4.77 -33.40
C LEU A 14 3.81 4.34 -32.83
N ALA A 15 2.93 3.78 -33.65
CA ALA A 15 1.60 3.32 -33.23
C ALA A 15 1.64 1.96 -32.51
N PHE A 16 2.72 1.19 -32.66
CA PHE A 16 2.99 -0.06 -31.94
C PHE A 16 3.97 0.13 -30.78
N SER A 17 3.93 1.29 -30.12
CA SER A 17 4.48 1.42 -28.77
C SER A 17 3.83 0.34 -27.91
N SER A 18 4.53 -0.77 -27.65
CA SER A 18 4.06 -1.81 -26.74
C SER A 18 3.60 -1.12 -25.46
N GLN A 19 2.37 -1.38 -25.02
CA GLN A 19 1.99 -0.95 -23.69
C GLN A 19 3.06 -1.49 -22.75
N ALA A 20 3.84 -0.60 -22.15
CA ALA A 20 4.66 -0.98 -21.03
C ALA A 20 3.64 -1.51 -20.02
N LEU A 21 3.58 -2.83 -19.87
CA LEU A 21 2.89 -3.48 -18.76
C LEU A 21 3.67 -3.04 -17.52
N ALA A 22 3.41 -1.82 -17.07
CA ALA A 22 3.96 -1.26 -15.86
C ALA A 22 3.34 -2.08 -14.73
N HIS A 23 4.09 -3.06 -14.24
CA HIS A 23 3.66 -3.93 -13.16
C HIS A 23 3.66 -3.10 -11.88
N ARG A 24 2.58 -2.38 -11.60
CA ARG A 24 2.47 -1.54 -10.40
C ARG A 24 2.86 -2.35 -9.14
N VAL A 25 3.74 -1.78 -8.33
CA VAL A 25 3.96 -2.25 -6.96
C VAL A 25 2.93 -1.60 -6.05
N ASN A 26 2.38 -2.37 -5.12
CA ASN A 26 1.42 -1.92 -4.13
C ASN A 26 2.04 -2.08 -2.75
N VAL A 27 1.82 -1.09 -1.89
CA VAL A 27 2.15 -1.12 -0.46
C VAL A 27 0.87 -0.84 0.31
N PHE A 28 0.64 -1.60 1.37
CA PHE A 28 -0.40 -1.37 2.35
C PHE A 28 0.25 -1.22 3.71
N ALA A 29 -0.21 -0.26 4.52
CA ALA A 29 0.30 -0.09 5.87
C ALA A 29 -0.84 0.10 6.89
N TRP A 30 -0.59 -0.37 8.11
CA TRP A 30 -1.53 -0.29 9.22
C TRP A 30 -0.77 -0.21 10.55
N ILE A 31 -1.46 0.24 11.60
CA ILE A 31 -0.92 0.24 12.96
C ILE A 31 -1.21 -1.10 13.63
N ASP A 32 -0.20 -1.70 14.25
CA ASP A 32 -0.37 -2.85 15.14
C ASP A 32 0.41 -2.60 16.43
N GLY A 33 -0.32 -2.24 17.49
CA GLY A 33 0.26 -1.85 18.76
C GLY A 33 1.14 -0.60 18.63
N ALA A 34 2.43 -0.72 18.97
CA ALA A 34 3.39 0.38 18.95
C ALA A 34 4.23 0.44 17.66
N SER A 35 3.82 -0.28 16.61
CA SER A 35 4.57 -0.35 15.36
C SER A 35 3.66 -0.13 14.16
N VAL A 36 4.24 0.44 13.11
CA VAL A 36 3.63 0.46 11.78
C VAL A 36 4.06 -0.82 11.07
N GLN A 37 3.08 -1.52 10.52
CA GLN A 37 3.26 -2.72 9.72
C GLN A 37 2.99 -2.39 8.26
N THR A 38 3.75 -3.00 7.36
CA THR A 38 3.56 -2.87 5.92
C THR A 38 3.59 -4.22 5.23
N GLU A 39 2.84 -4.32 4.12
CA GLU A 39 2.87 -5.46 3.22
C GLU A 39 2.85 -4.97 1.78
N SER A 40 3.74 -5.52 0.95
CA SER A 40 3.99 -5.06 -0.40
C SER A 40 3.99 -6.19 -1.42
N LYS A 41 3.35 -5.94 -2.57
CA LYS A 41 3.21 -6.91 -3.66
C LYS A 41 3.07 -6.22 -5.02
N PHE A 42 3.44 -6.91 -6.08
CA PHE A 42 3.14 -6.47 -7.46
C PHE A 42 1.68 -6.77 -7.82
N SER A 43 1.12 -6.06 -8.80
CA SER A 43 -0.26 -6.28 -9.28
C SER A 43 -0.54 -7.72 -9.72
N GLY A 44 0.48 -8.46 -10.17
CA GLY A 44 0.38 -9.89 -10.48
C GLY A 44 0.31 -10.83 -9.26
N GLY A 45 0.31 -10.28 -8.04
CA GLY A 45 0.22 -11.03 -6.78
C GLY A 45 1.56 -11.45 -6.17
N ALA A 46 2.65 -11.41 -6.93
CA ALA A 46 4.00 -11.71 -6.42
C ALA A 46 4.40 -10.73 -5.30
N LYS A 47 5.01 -11.25 -4.23
CA LYS A 47 5.52 -10.41 -3.12
C LYS A 47 6.69 -9.55 -3.59
N ALA A 48 6.70 -8.28 -3.18
CA ALA A 48 7.81 -7.37 -3.46
C ALA A 48 8.90 -7.60 -2.41
N LYS A 49 9.84 -8.50 -2.68
CA LYS A 49 10.91 -8.92 -1.74
C LYS A 49 12.15 -8.04 -1.90
N GLY A 50 12.79 -7.65 -0.80
CA GLY A 50 14.00 -6.83 -0.83
C GLY A 50 13.80 -5.43 -1.44
N ALA A 51 12.55 -4.97 -1.54
CA ALA A 51 12.23 -3.65 -2.04
C ALA A 51 12.59 -2.60 -0.98
N ARG A 52 13.17 -1.48 -1.40
CA ARG A 52 13.57 -0.40 -0.49
C ARG A 52 12.33 0.27 0.09
N MET A 53 12.35 0.53 1.39
CA MET A 53 11.29 1.19 2.12
C MET A 53 11.81 2.44 2.83
N SER A 54 10.99 3.48 2.86
CA SER A 54 11.22 4.67 3.71
C SER A 54 9.91 5.18 4.29
N ALA A 55 9.94 5.57 5.55
CA ALA A 55 8.87 6.28 6.24
C ALA A 55 9.37 7.68 6.61
N THR A 56 8.65 8.72 6.22
CA THR A 56 8.99 10.12 6.48
C THR A 56 7.80 10.84 7.09
N ASP A 57 8.05 11.79 7.99
CA ASP A 57 7.06 12.76 8.43
C ASP A 57 6.64 13.60 7.22
N ARG A 58 5.35 13.64 6.91
CA ARG A 58 4.84 14.29 5.70
C ARG A 58 4.87 15.82 5.78
N THR A 59 4.84 16.38 6.98
CA THR A 59 4.86 17.82 7.22
C THR A 59 6.29 18.35 7.15
N THR A 60 7.23 17.66 7.79
CA THR A 60 8.62 18.15 7.93
C THR A 60 9.57 17.54 6.90
N GLY A 61 9.21 16.41 6.29
CA GLY A 61 10.10 15.63 5.42
C GLY A 61 11.17 14.83 6.17
N ALA A 62 11.13 14.83 7.51
CA ALA A 62 12.12 14.13 8.33
C ALA A 62 11.99 12.60 8.17
N LEU A 63 13.12 11.90 8.05
CA LEU A 63 13.14 10.45 7.99
C LEU A 63 12.81 9.85 9.36
N ILE A 64 11.76 9.03 9.42
CA ILE A 64 11.33 8.30 10.61
C ILE A 64 12.00 6.93 10.66
N ALA A 65 11.93 6.19 9.54
CA ALA A 65 12.52 4.86 9.43
C ALA A 65 12.87 4.54 7.96
N SER A 66 13.83 3.65 7.75
CA SER A 66 14.13 3.09 6.44
C SER A 66 14.52 1.62 6.55
N GLY A 67 14.38 0.88 5.46
CA GLY A 67 14.71 -0.54 5.44
C GLY A 67 14.41 -1.18 4.09
N ALA A 68 14.18 -2.49 4.11
CA ALA A 68 13.75 -3.25 2.96
C ALA A 68 12.69 -4.27 3.37
N THR A 69 11.84 -4.66 2.42
CA THR A 69 10.87 -5.72 2.62
C THR A 69 11.53 -7.10 2.74
N ASP A 70 10.94 -7.96 3.55
CA ASP A 70 11.38 -9.34 3.75
C ASP A 70 10.93 -10.28 2.61
N GLY A 71 11.13 -11.59 2.81
CA GLY A 71 10.73 -12.62 1.84
C GLY A 71 9.22 -12.74 1.62
N GLN A 72 8.39 -12.18 2.50
CA GLN A 72 6.94 -12.10 2.39
C GLN A 72 6.46 -10.74 1.86
N GLY A 73 7.37 -9.84 1.52
CA GLY A 73 7.06 -8.47 1.12
C GLY A 73 6.65 -7.59 2.30
N ALA A 74 6.90 -8.02 3.54
CA ALA A 74 6.56 -7.27 4.74
C ALA A 74 7.73 -6.42 5.22
N TRP A 75 7.43 -5.30 5.87
CA TRP A 75 8.39 -4.48 6.59
C TRP A 75 7.68 -3.79 7.74
N SER A 76 8.38 -3.52 8.83
CA SER A 76 7.79 -2.92 10.03
C SER A 76 8.78 -1.99 10.71
N PHE A 77 8.29 -0.94 11.36
CA PHE A 77 9.11 -0.05 12.18
C PHE A 77 8.34 0.44 13.42
N PRO A 78 9.03 0.71 14.54
CA PRO A 78 8.38 1.19 15.75
C PRO A 78 7.93 2.65 15.61
N LEU A 79 6.77 2.98 16.19
CA LEU A 79 6.32 4.35 16.39
C LEU A 79 6.92 4.91 17.68
N THR A 80 7.86 5.83 17.56
CA THR A 80 8.47 6.50 18.72
C THR A 80 7.49 7.50 19.35
N ASP A 81 7.73 7.84 20.61
CA ASP A 81 6.95 8.88 21.30
C ASP A 81 7.04 10.24 20.61
N GLU A 82 8.19 10.55 20.01
CA GLU A 82 8.41 11.79 19.26
C GLU A 82 7.49 11.86 18.04
N VAL A 83 7.40 10.77 17.26
CA VAL A 83 6.51 10.68 16.09
C VAL A 83 5.05 10.77 16.51
N ARG A 84 4.66 10.09 17.59
CA ARG A 84 3.28 10.17 18.12
C ARG A 84 2.91 11.57 18.59
N LYS A 85 3.81 12.24 19.32
CA LYS A 85 3.60 13.60 19.84
C LYS A 85 3.57 14.65 18.73
N ALA A 86 4.34 14.46 17.65
CA ALA A 86 4.28 15.34 16.49
C ALA A 86 2.89 15.34 15.83
N ALA A 87 2.17 14.21 15.89
CA ALA A 87 0.82 14.07 15.35
C ALA A 87 0.69 14.54 13.88
N HIS A 88 1.74 14.27 13.09
CA HIS A 88 1.77 14.49 11.64
C HIS A 88 1.58 13.19 10.89
N ASP A 89 1.04 13.24 9.67
CA ASP A 89 0.92 12.06 8.82
C ASP A 89 2.29 11.46 8.48
N ILE A 90 2.34 10.13 8.34
CA ILE A 90 3.53 9.41 7.90
C ILE A 90 3.38 9.03 6.44
N LEU A 91 4.31 9.44 5.60
CA LEU A 91 4.43 8.99 4.22
C LEU A 91 5.37 7.77 4.15
N ILE A 92 4.83 6.64 3.73
CA ILE A 92 5.58 5.42 3.45
C ILE A 92 5.78 5.31 1.94
N VAL A 93 7.01 5.09 1.51
CA VAL A 93 7.38 4.90 0.11
C VAL A 93 8.03 3.54 -0.05
N ILE A 94 7.55 2.78 -1.03
CA ILE A 94 8.23 1.59 -1.53
C ILE A 94 8.89 1.91 -2.87
N ASP A 95 10.14 1.49 -3.03
CA ASP A 95 10.88 1.48 -4.29
C ASP A 95 11.43 0.07 -4.54
N ALA A 96 10.82 -0.63 -5.49
CA ALA A 96 11.20 -1.97 -5.93
C ALA A 96 12.12 -1.96 -7.18
N GLY A 97 12.63 -0.79 -7.60
CA GLY A 97 13.50 -0.63 -8.76
C GLY A 97 12.75 -0.58 -10.10
N GLU A 98 13.46 -0.26 -11.19
CA GLU A 98 12.93 -0.23 -12.57
C GLU A 98 11.65 0.61 -12.76
N GLY A 99 11.44 1.63 -11.92
CA GLY A 99 10.25 2.48 -11.95
C GLY A 99 9.06 1.93 -11.14
N HIS A 100 9.22 0.81 -10.44
CA HIS A 100 8.24 0.25 -9.52
C HIS A 100 8.29 0.98 -8.18
N ARG A 101 7.57 2.10 -8.10
CA ARG A 101 7.47 2.92 -6.89
C ARG A 101 6.00 3.18 -6.54
N ASN A 102 5.67 3.16 -5.26
CA ASN A 102 4.34 3.52 -4.78
C ASN A 102 4.42 4.08 -3.35
N GLU A 103 3.34 4.69 -2.89
CA GLU A 103 3.28 5.40 -1.62
C GLU A 103 2.02 5.04 -0.84
N TRP A 104 2.12 5.08 0.48
CA TRP A 104 1.00 4.94 1.41
C TRP A 104 1.09 6.00 2.49
N THR A 105 -0.02 6.63 2.84
CA THR A 105 -0.08 7.59 3.96
C THR A 105 -0.74 6.93 5.15
N VAL A 106 -0.06 6.94 6.30
CA VAL A 106 -0.67 6.61 7.58
C VAL A 106 -1.12 7.92 8.22
N PRO A 107 -2.43 8.17 8.35
CA PRO A 107 -2.96 9.37 8.99
C PRO A 107 -2.52 9.48 10.45
N ALA A 108 -2.20 10.69 10.91
CA ALA A 108 -1.86 10.94 12.31
C ALA A 108 -2.92 10.45 13.29
N ALA A 109 -4.19 10.54 12.90
CA ALA A 109 -5.33 10.10 13.70
C ALA A 109 -5.27 8.61 14.07
N ASP A 110 -4.60 7.78 13.26
CA ASP A 110 -4.52 6.33 13.47
C ASP A 110 -3.51 5.94 14.56
N PHE A 111 -2.63 6.86 14.99
CA PHE A 111 -1.58 6.55 15.97
C PHE A 111 -1.32 7.62 17.03
N ALA A 112 -1.86 8.83 16.91
CA ALA A 112 -1.67 9.90 17.90
C ALA A 112 -2.33 9.59 19.26
N SER A 113 -3.41 8.78 19.27
CA SER A 113 -4.15 8.40 20.48
C SER A 113 -3.81 6.99 20.99
N VAL A 114 -2.98 6.23 20.28
CA VAL A 114 -2.61 4.86 20.67
C VAL A 114 -1.58 4.92 21.80
N ALA A 115 -2.05 4.79 23.04
CA ALA A 115 -1.20 4.68 24.21
C ALA A 115 -0.23 3.49 24.05
N PRO A 116 1.06 3.65 24.40
CA PRO A 116 2.00 2.54 24.34
C PRO A 116 1.53 1.42 25.27
N ALA A 117 1.21 0.26 24.68
CA ALA A 117 1.10 -0.97 25.45
C ALA A 117 2.48 -1.24 26.07
N ALA A 118 2.56 -1.25 27.39
CA ALA A 118 3.76 -1.60 28.12
C ALA A 118 4.30 -2.93 27.61
N SER A 119 5.55 -2.92 27.16
CA SER A 119 6.29 -4.09 26.72
C SER A 119 6.25 -5.16 27.82
N GLN A 120 5.58 -6.29 27.58
CA GLN A 120 5.81 -7.49 28.37
C GLN A 120 7.17 -8.07 27.96
N PRO A 121 8.13 -8.21 28.90
CA PRO A 121 9.39 -8.89 28.60
C PRO A 121 9.12 -10.35 28.25
N ALA A 122 9.81 -10.82 27.21
CA ALA A 122 9.86 -12.21 26.79
C ALA A 122 10.32 -13.10 27.95
N ALA A 123 9.55 -14.16 28.21
CA ALA A 123 9.91 -15.21 29.15
C ALA A 123 11.14 -15.98 28.66
N GLY A 124 12.26 -15.85 29.40
CA GLY A 124 13.33 -16.84 29.42
C GLY A 124 13.02 -17.93 30.45
N PRO A 125 13.59 -19.15 30.31
CA PRO A 125 13.14 -20.32 31.04
C PRO A 125 13.65 -20.38 32.49
N ASP A 126 12.83 -21.07 33.26
CA ASP A 126 12.85 -21.44 34.69
C ASP A 126 14.22 -21.88 35.25
N PRO A 127 14.40 -21.78 36.58
CA PRO A 127 14.31 -23.03 37.34
C PRO A 127 13.44 -22.96 38.61
N ALA A 128 12.57 -23.97 38.69
CA ALA A 128 11.81 -24.45 39.83
C ALA A 128 12.51 -24.41 41.20
N ALA A 129 11.79 -23.98 42.24
CA ALA A 129 11.10 -24.89 43.17
C ALA A 129 10.46 -24.17 44.37
N GLN A 130 9.12 -24.35 44.49
CA GLN A 130 8.32 -24.65 45.69
C GLN A 130 8.15 -23.61 46.82
N SER A 131 6.90 -23.12 46.99
CA SER A 131 5.99 -23.45 48.12
C SER A 131 4.66 -22.67 48.03
N GLU A 132 3.53 -23.41 47.96
CA GLU A 132 2.13 -22.95 48.08
C GLU A 132 1.73 -22.58 49.53
N PRO A 133 0.48 -22.17 49.85
CA PRO A 133 -0.43 -21.25 49.17
C PRO A 133 -0.95 -20.16 50.15
N ARG A 134 -0.99 -18.89 49.74
CA ARG A 134 -1.78 -17.87 50.47
C ARG A 134 -2.94 -17.43 49.58
N ALA A 135 -4.14 -17.90 49.91
CA ALA A 135 -5.38 -17.35 49.41
C ALA A 135 -5.44 -15.85 49.76
N GLN A 136 -5.43 -15.00 48.73
CA GLN A 136 -5.86 -13.62 48.77
C GLN A 136 -6.77 -13.38 47.56
N PRO A 137 -7.73 -12.45 47.70
CA PRO A 137 -8.99 -12.51 46.99
C PRO A 137 -8.79 -12.31 45.50
N THR A 138 -9.55 -13.06 44.69
CA THR A 138 -9.86 -12.70 43.31
C THR A 138 -10.49 -11.31 43.32
N ALA A 139 -9.67 -10.27 43.25
CA ALA A 139 -10.08 -9.04 42.62
C ALA A 139 -10.37 -9.43 41.18
N ALA A 140 -11.63 -9.67 40.88
CA ALA A 140 -12.11 -9.58 39.52
C ALA A 140 -11.63 -8.20 39.06
N ALA A 141 -10.57 -8.17 38.25
CA ALA A 141 -10.11 -6.97 37.60
C ALA A 141 -11.31 -6.52 36.76
N ALA A 142 -12.07 -5.57 37.30
CA ALA A 142 -13.09 -4.88 36.56
C ALA A 142 -12.32 -4.18 35.45
N LEU A 143 -12.35 -4.78 34.25
CA LEU A 143 -11.82 -4.17 33.04
C LEU A 143 -12.38 -2.76 33.00
N THR A 144 -11.48 -1.78 33.08
CA THR A 144 -11.89 -0.39 32.94
C THR A 144 -12.47 -0.20 31.54
N GLU A 145 -13.40 0.73 31.37
CA GLU A 145 -14.02 1.03 30.08
C GLU A 145 -12.98 1.27 28.98
N ALA A 146 -11.88 1.96 29.33
CA ALA A 146 -10.76 2.22 28.44
C ALA A 146 -9.97 0.95 28.03
N GLU A 147 -9.79 0.00 28.95
CA GLU A 147 -9.13 -1.28 28.62
C GLU A 147 -10.01 -2.15 27.72
N LEU A 148 -11.32 -2.16 27.98
CA LEU A 148 -12.26 -2.88 27.14
C LEU A 148 -12.31 -2.28 25.73
N GLU A 149 -12.38 -0.95 25.62
CA GLU A 149 -12.34 -0.23 24.34
C GLU A 149 -11.04 -0.54 23.58
N ALA A 150 -9.89 -0.51 24.25
CA ALA A 150 -8.60 -0.85 23.64
C ALA A 150 -8.55 -2.30 23.13
N VAL A 151 -9.06 -3.27 23.89
CA VAL A 151 -9.12 -4.68 23.47
C VAL A 151 -10.08 -4.86 22.29
N VAL A 152 -11.22 -4.20 22.32
CA VAL A 152 -12.23 -4.23 21.24
C VAL A 152 -11.65 -3.62 19.96
N ASN A 153 -11.08 -2.41 20.03
CA ASN A 153 -10.47 -1.75 18.87
C ASN A 153 -9.34 -2.61 18.28
N ARG A 154 -8.47 -3.18 19.13
CA ARG A 154 -7.44 -4.13 18.67
C ARG A 154 -8.01 -5.36 17.97
N ALA A 155 -9.11 -5.90 18.49
CA ALA A 155 -9.78 -7.04 17.88
C ALA A 155 -10.44 -6.67 16.54
N LEU A 156 -11.06 -5.48 16.45
CA LEU A 156 -11.61 -4.94 15.22
C LEU A 156 -10.53 -4.70 14.17
N ASP A 157 -9.43 -4.01 14.50
CA ASP A 157 -8.33 -3.74 13.58
C ASP A 157 -7.76 -5.03 12.99
N LYS A 158 -7.54 -6.03 13.85
CA LYS A 158 -7.07 -7.36 13.43
C LYS A 158 -8.03 -8.04 12.45
N LYS A 159 -9.34 -7.76 12.54
CA LYS A 159 -10.39 -8.36 11.70
C LYS A 159 -10.72 -7.52 10.46
N LEU A 160 -10.54 -6.20 10.51
CA LEU A 160 -10.79 -5.28 9.41
C LEU A 160 -9.59 -5.17 8.47
N ALA A 161 -8.36 -5.37 8.96
CA ALA A 161 -7.18 -5.36 8.11
C ALA A 161 -7.27 -6.31 6.90
N PRO A 162 -7.75 -7.57 7.04
CA PRO A 162 -8.02 -8.44 5.89
C PRO A 162 -9.11 -7.93 4.92
N VAL A 163 -10.12 -7.22 5.41
CA VAL A 163 -11.22 -6.69 4.59
C VAL A 163 -10.76 -5.46 3.81
N MET A 164 -10.04 -4.55 4.47
CA MET A 164 -9.39 -3.42 3.81
C MET A 164 -8.35 -3.90 2.78
N ARG A 165 -7.58 -4.95 3.10
CA ARG A 165 -6.73 -5.65 2.13
C ARG A 165 -7.53 -6.14 0.93
N ALA A 166 -8.69 -6.76 1.12
CA ALA A 166 -9.52 -7.29 0.02
C ALA A 166 -10.13 -6.17 -0.84
N LEU A 167 -10.50 -5.04 -0.24
CA LEU A 167 -11.01 -3.88 -0.97
C LEU A 167 -9.92 -3.18 -1.79
N ALA A 168 -8.73 -2.98 -1.21
CA ALA A 168 -7.58 -2.45 -1.93
C ALA A 168 -7.17 -3.34 -3.12
N GLN A 169 -7.36 -4.66 -3.01
CA GLN A 169 -7.10 -5.61 -4.10
C GLN A 169 -8.08 -5.49 -5.27
N ASN A 170 -9.34 -5.13 -5.01
CA ASN A 170 -10.37 -5.05 -6.05
C ASN A 170 -10.41 -3.69 -6.77
N ALA A 171 -9.83 -2.64 -6.17
CA ALA A 171 -9.76 -1.32 -6.81
C ALA A 171 -8.81 -1.30 -8.04
N ASP A 172 -7.92 -2.29 -8.16
CA ASP A 172 -6.89 -2.38 -9.21
C ASP A 172 -7.35 -3.17 -10.45
N GLN A 173 -8.60 -3.02 -10.88
CA GLN A 173 -9.05 -3.60 -12.16
C GLN A 173 -8.56 -2.69 -13.30
N GLY A 174 -7.53 -3.14 -14.01
CA GLY A 174 -7.01 -2.47 -15.20
C GLY A 174 -8.06 -2.28 -16.31
N PRO A 175 -7.70 -1.59 -17.40
CA PRO A 175 -8.63 -1.30 -18.50
C PRO A 175 -9.24 -2.59 -19.07
N LYS A 176 -10.57 -2.61 -19.21
CA LYS A 176 -11.29 -3.77 -19.71
C LYS A 176 -11.13 -3.87 -21.22
N LEU A 177 -11.27 -5.09 -21.76
CA LEU A 177 -11.25 -5.32 -23.21
C LEU A 177 -12.28 -4.44 -23.94
N SER A 178 -13.44 -4.19 -23.33
CA SER A 178 -14.46 -3.26 -23.83
C SER A 178 -13.95 -1.83 -24.00
N ASP A 179 -13.09 -1.37 -23.09
CA ASP A 179 -12.58 0.00 -23.10
C ASP A 179 -11.56 0.18 -24.22
N ILE A 180 -10.74 -0.86 -24.45
CA ILE A 180 -9.76 -0.90 -25.55
C ILE A 180 -10.47 -0.96 -26.90
N VAL A 181 -11.38 -1.92 -27.08
CA VAL A 181 -12.12 -2.09 -28.34
C VAL A 181 -13.01 -0.88 -28.63
N GLY A 182 -13.65 -0.33 -27.61
CA GLY A 182 -14.47 0.89 -27.71
C GLY A 182 -13.63 2.11 -28.10
N GLY A 183 -12.47 2.30 -27.48
CA GLY A 183 -11.55 3.38 -27.82
C GLY A 183 -11.04 3.29 -29.27
N ILE A 184 -10.64 2.09 -29.73
CA ILE A 184 -10.25 1.85 -31.12
C ILE A 184 -11.41 2.17 -32.08
N GLY A 185 -12.62 1.71 -31.75
CA GLY A 185 -13.82 1.98 -32.55
C GLY A 185 -14.12 3.47 -32.70
N TRP A 186 -13.90 4.25 -31.64
CA TRP A 186 -14.12 5.71 -31.66
C TRP A 186 -13.13 6.44 -32.57
N LEU A 187 -11.85 6.05 -32.53
CA LEU A 187 -10.81 6.59 -33.41
C LEU A 187 -11.08 6.29 -34.88
N VAL A 188 -11.39 5.03 -35.20
CA VAL A 188 -11.73 4.61 -36.56
C VAL A 188 -13.01 5.31 -37.05
N GLY A 189 -14.03 5.42 -36.19
CA GLY A 189 -15.29 6.08 -36.48
C GLY A 189 -15.12 7.56 -36.82
N LEU A 190 -14.41 8.33 -35.98
CA LEU A 190 -14.13 9.74 -36.25
C LEU A 190 -13.32 9.93 -37.54
N PHE A 191 -12.31 9.10 -37.76
CA PHE A 191 -11.49 9.19 -38.96
C PHE A 191 -12.31 8.89 -40.22
N GLY A 192 -13.20 7.90 -40.17
CA GLY A 192 -14.12 7.58 -41.25
C GLY A 192 -15.07 8.73 -41.58
N VAL A 193 -15.65 9.37 -40.54
CA VAL A 193 -16.52 10.55 -40.71
C VAL A 193 -15.74 11.71 -41.34
N ALA A 194 -14.54 12.01 -40.84
CA ALA A 194 -13.69 13.06 -41.39
C ALA A 194 -13.33 12.78 -42.86
N ALA A 195 -12.96 11.55 -43.21
CA ALA A 195 -12.64 11.16 -44.58
C ALA A 195 -13.85 11.29 -45.53
N TYR A 196 -15.05 10.93 -45.08
CA TYR A 196 -16.28 11.08 -45.85
C TYR A 196 -16.59 12.55 -46.20
N PHE A 197 -16.49 13.45 -45.22
CA PHE A 197 -16.68 14.89 -45.47
C PHE A 197 -15.55 15.51 -46.29
N ARG A 198 -14.32 15.02 -46.16
CA ARG A 198 -13.18 15.48 -46.96
C ARG A 198 -13.32 15.10 -48.43
N ARG A 199 -13.86 13.91 -48.72
CA ARG A 199 -14.21 13.50 -50.09
C ARG A 199 -15.26 14.43 -50.70
N LYS A 200 -16.30 14.79 -49.95
CA LYS A 200 -17.38 15.69 -50.42
C LYS A 200 -16.96 17.16 -50.60
N ARG A 201 -15.81 17.59 -50.08
CA ARG A 201 -15.26 18.94 -50.30
C ARG A 201 -14.23 19.02 -51.43
N GLY A 202 -13.83 17.88 -51.98
CA GLY A 202 -12.88 17.79 -53.10
C GLY A 202 -13.55 17.56 -54.46
N GLU A 203 -14.87 17.43 -54.49
CA GLU A 203 -15.75 17.57 -55.66
C GLU A 203 -16.35 18.98 -55.63
#